data_AF-A0A318Z3P7-F1
#
_entry.id   AF-A0A318Z3P7-F1
#
_cell.length_a   1.000
_cell.length_b   1.000
_cell.length_c   1.000
_cell.angle_alpha   90.00
_cell.angle_beta   90.00
_cell.angle_gamma   90.00
#
_symmetry.space_group_name_H-M   'P 1'
#
loop_
_entity.id
_entity.type
_entity.pdbx_description
1 polymer ?
#
loop_
_entity_poly.entity_id
_entity_poly.type
_entity_poly.pdbx_seq_one_letter_code
_entity_poly.pdbx_strand_id
1 'polypeptide(L)'
;MAPLKSLLLTASLASLAISTPLASDPASLYARQFGTGSTANELEQGSCKDVTLIFARGSTELGNMGTVIGPPLCDSLKSKLGSDKVACQGVGGQYSAGLVQNALPQNTDPGSISAAKQMFEEANSKCPNTKIVAGGYSQGSAVIDNAVQELSTTVKDQVKGVVLFGFTRNVQDHGQIPNYPKDDVKVYCAVGDLVCDDTLIVTAMHLTYGLDAGDAASFLAEKVQSSTSTSTTTISSSSDAASSSSAAGGLASFFGGL
;
A
#
# COMPACT_ATOMS: atom_id res chain seq x y z
N MET A 1 44.78 51.59 63.86
CA MET A 1 43.72 50.66 63.40
C MET A 1 43.06 51.26 62.16
N ALA A 2 43.49 50.83 60.97
CA ALA A 2 42.85 51.01 59.66
C ALA A 2 43.53 50.03 58.68
N PRO A 3 42.79 49.26 57.84
CA PRO A 3 43.38 48.17 57.08
C PRO A 3 43.82 48.58 55.67
N LEU A 4 45.04 48.22 55.29
CA LEU A 4 45.52 48.24 53.91
C LEU A 4 45.05 46.94 53.22
N LYS A 5 43.96 47.00 52.45
CA LYS A 5 43.41 45.84 51.72
C LYS A 5 44.29 45.52 50.51
N SER A 6 44.88 44.33 50.54
CA SER A 6 45.65 43.74 49.46
C SER A 6 44.75 43.40 48.27
N LEU A 7 45.17 43.84 47.08
CA LEU A 7 44.52 43.62 45.80
C LEU A 7 44.82 42.18 45.33
N LEU A 8 43.82 41.29 45.35
CA LEU A 8 43.91 39.97 44.72
C LEU A 8 43.31 40.05 43.31
N LEU A 9 44.17 39.97 42.29
CA LEU A 9 43.76 39.72 40.90
C LEU A 9 43.23 38.29 40.78
N THR A 10 41.93 38.13 40.55
CA THR A 10 41.35 36.87 40.09
C THR A 10 41.25 36.89 38.57
N ALA A 11 42.15 36.18 37.87
CA ALA A 11 42.05 35.94 36.45
C ALA A 11 40.96 34.88 36.19
N SER A 12 39.82 35.29 35.67
CA SER A 12 38.75 34.40 35.20
C SER A 12 39.08 33.87 33.80
N LEU A 13 39.45 32.60 33.70
CA LEU A 13 39.50 31.87 32.42
C LEU A 13 38.07 31.57 31.97
N ALA A 14 37.59 32.22 30.90
CA ALA A 14 36.36 31.86 30.24
C ALA A 14 36.62 30.70 29.26
N SER A 15 36.14 29.50 29.58
CA SER A 15 36.10 28.38 28.64
C SER A 15 34.97 28.59 27.63
N LEU A 16 35.29 28.94 26.39
CA LEU A 16 34.33 28.88 25.29
C LEU A 16 34.16 27.41 24.87
N ALA A 17 33.03 26.81 25.25
CA ALA A 17 32.59 25.54 24.68
C ALA A 17 32.15 25.79 23.22
N ILE A 18 32.95 25.33 22.27
CA ILE A 18 32.60 25.36 20.85
C ILE A 18 31.62 24.20 20.63
N SER A 19 30.32 24.49 20.60
CA SER A 19 29.30 23.50 20.25
C SER A 19 29.43 23.19 18.76
N THR A 20 30.01 22.05 18.41
CA THR A 20 29.92 21.53 17.04
C THR A 20 28.45 21.12 16.81
N PRO A 21 27.78 21.60 15.75
CA PRO A 21 26.49 21.05 15.39
C PRO A 21 26.72 19.59 14.98
N LEU A 22 26.14 18.66 15.73
CA LEU A 22 25.98 17.28 15.26
C LEU A 22 25.28 17.36 13.91
N ALA A 23 25.87 16.77 12.88
CA ALA A 23 25.22 16.60 11.59
C ALA A 23 23.96 15.76 11.82
N SER A 24 22.81 16.42 11.90
CA SER A 24 21.51 15.78 11.94
C SER A 24 21.25 15.17 10.58
N ASP A 25 21.17 13.84 10.53
CA ASP A 25 20.78 13.10 9.33
C ASP A 25 19.40 13.61 8.89
N PRO A 26 19.26 14.16 7.67
CA PRO A 26 17.97 14.62 7.16
C PRO A 26 16.92 13.51 7.23
N ALA A 27 17.31 12.22 7.12
CA ALA A 27 16.40 11.10 7.28
C ALA A 27 15.73 11.06 8.67
N SER A 28 16.42 11.48 9.74
CA SER A 28 15.84 11.57 11.09
C SER A 28 14.93 12.78 11.28
N LEU A 29 15.11 13.84 10.48
CA LEU A 29 14.24 15.01 10.48
C LEU A 29 12.89 14.71 9.80
N TYR A 30 12.89 13.89 8.73
CA TYR A 30 11.65 13.41 8.09
C TYR A 30 10.83 12.49 9.00
N ALA A 31 11.48 11.67 9.84
CA ALA A 31 10.78 10.85 10.83
C ALA A 31 10.07 11.66 11.94
N ARG A 32 10.40 12.96 12.09
CA ARG A 32 9.78 13.87 13.06
C ARG A 32 8.66 14.74 12.50
N GLN A 33 8.38 14.65 11.19
CA GLN A 33 7.27 15.37 10.59
C GLN A 33 6.04 14.47 10.57
N PHE A 34 5.01 14.88 11.30
CA PHE A 34 3.80 14.11 11.57
C PHE A 34 3.07 13.71 10.27
N GLY A 35 3.00 12.41 10.00
CA GLY A 35 2.19 11.81 8.93
C GLY A 35 2.88 11.68 7.57
N THR A 36 2.33 10.81 6.74
CA THR A 36 2.74 10.68 5.33
C THR A 36 2.47 12.00 4.61
N GLY A 37 3.46 12.48 3.84
CA GLY A 37 3.31 13.69 3.04
C GLY A 37 2.58 13.44 1.72
N SER A 38 2.51 14.46 0.86
CA SER A 38 1.94 14.30 -0.49
C SER A 38 2.77 13.43 -1.43
N THR A 39 3.96 13.03 -1.00
CA THR A 39 4.87 12.17 -1.74
C THR A 39 5.34 11.03 -0.84
N ALA A 40 5.25 9.79 -1.34
CA ALA A 40 5.80 8.60 -0.70
C ALA A 40 6.45 7.69 -1.74
N ASN A 41 7.69 7.27 -1.48
CA ASN A 41 8.51 6.44 -2.39
C ASN A 41 9.16 5.27 -1.63
N GLU A 42 8.46 4.71 -0.64
CA GLU A 42 9.05 3.73 0.27
C GLU A 42 9.30 2.39 -0.42
N LEU A 43 8.56 2.05 -1.49
CA LEU A 43 8.87 0.88 -2.31
C LEU A 43 10.15 1.12 -3.12
N GLU A 44 10.25 2.24 -3.84
CA GLU A 44 11.39 2.54 -4.71
C GLU A 44 12.69 2.74 -3.90
N GLN A 45 12.63 3.49 -2.80
CA GLN A 45 13.81 3.96 -2.06
C GLN A 45 14.08 3.18 -0.77
N GLY A 46 13.08 2.45 -0.24
CA GLY A 46 13.18 1.74 1.03
C GLY A 46 13.58 0.27 0.90
N SER A 47 13.70 -0.37 2.07
CA SER A 47 13.79 -1.82 2.21
C SER A 47 12.42 -2.47 2.06
N CYS A 48 12.37 -3.75 1.69
CA CYS A 48 11.12 -4.50 1.65
C CYS A 48 10.38 -4.48 2.99
N LYS A 49 9.05 -4.41 2.87
CA LYS A 49 8.07 -4.42 3.95
C LYS A 49 7.11 -5.59 3.74
N ASP A 50 6.41 -6.00 4.79
CA ASP A 50 5.45 -7.10 4.71
C ASP A 50 4.25 -6.73 3.81
N VAL A 51 3.93 -5.43 3.76
CA VAL A 51 2.84 -4.86 2.98
C VAL A 51 3.32 -3.64 2.20
N THR A 52 2.92 -3.56 0.94
CA THR A 52 3.15 -2.38 0.09
C THR A 52 1.81 -1.81 -0.35
N LEU A 53 1.53 -0.56 0.03
CA LEU A 53 0.43 0.24 -0.51
C LEU A 53 0.91 0.96 -1.78
N ILE A 54 0.31 0.64 -2.92
CA ILE A 54 0.48 1.38 -4.18
C ILE A 54 -0.72 2.29 -4.36
N PHE A 55 -0.49 3.60 -4.46
CA PHE A 55 -1.58 4.58 -4.51
C PHE A 55 -1.49 5.53 -5.71
N ALA A 56 -2.59 5.72 -6.43
CA ALA A 56 -2.70 6.73 -7.49
C ALA A 56 -3.62 7.88 -7.04
N ARG A 57 -3.05 9.08 -6.97
CA ARG A 57 -3.74 10.32 -6.56
C ARG A 57 -4.82 10.77 -7.55
N GLY A 58 -5.64 11.74 -7.15
CA GLY A 58 -6.60 12.40 -8.04
C GLY A 58 -5.97 13.45 -8.95
N SER A 59 -6.73 13.89 -9.97
CA SER A 59 -6.27 14.92 -10.88
C SER A 59 -5.87 16.20 -10.13
N THR A 60 -4.80 16.83 -10.59
CA THR A 60 -4.22 18.09 -10.05
C THR A 60 -3.64 17.99 -8.63
N GLU A 61 -3.74 16.86 -7.95
CA GLU A 61 -3.17 16.72 -6.62
C GLU A 61 -1.63 16.76 -6.65
N LEU A 62 -1.04 17.25 -5.56
CA LEU A 62 0.41 17.40 -5.41
C LEU A 62 1.11 16.06 -5.16
N GLY A 63 2.40 16.00 -5.51
CA GLY A 63 3.24 14.82 -5.26
C GLY A 63 2.75 13.58 -6.02
N ASN A 64 2.94 12.39 -5.44
CA ASN A 64 2.47 11.12 -6.02
C ASN A 64 1.39 10.42 -5.18
N MET A 65 1.21 10.81 -3.91
CA MET A 65 0.14 10.33 -3.02
C MET A 65 -1.08 11.26 -3.04
N GLY A 66 -0.91 12.51 -3.47
CA GLY A 66 -1.94 13.53 -3.35
C GLY A 66 -2.05 14.09 -1.94
N THR A 67 -3.16 14.76 -1.65
CA THR A 67 -3.36 15.49 -0.38
C THR A 67 -4.67 15.13 0.32
N VAL A 68 -5.63 14.54 -0.39
CA VAL A 68 -6.96 14.23 0.15
C VAL A 68 -6.99 12.90 0.89
N ILE A 69 -6.78 11.79 0.18
CA ILE A 69 -7.02 10.44 0.73
C ILE A 69 -5.78 9.54 0.73
N GLY A 70 -4.83 9.72 -0.19
CA GLY A 70 -3.61 8.90 -0.22
C GLY A 70 -2.79 8.94 1.08
N PRO A 71 -2.40 10.13 1.59
CA PRO A 71 -1.67 10.24 2.85
C PRO A 71 -2.41 9.67 4.08
N PRO A 72 -3.69 10.05 4.38
CA PRO A 72 -4.37 9.50 5.54
C PRO A 72 -4.67 8.00 5.41
N LEU A 73 -4.84 7.46 4.20
CA LEU A 73 -4.93 6.01 3.98
C LEU A 73 -3.63 5.30 4.36
N CYS A 74 -2.48 5.81 3.90
CA CYS A 74 -1.17 5.29 4.26
C CYS A 74 -0.95 5.31 5.78
N ASP A 75 -1.23 6.45 6.43
CA ASP A 75 -1.07 6.60 7.87
C ASP A 75 -1.99 5.66 8.66
N SER A 76 -3.25 5.53 8.22
CA SER A 76 -4.22 4.62 8.84
C SER A 76 -3.79 3.16 8.68
N LEU A 77 -3.23 2.78 7.53
CA LEU A 77 -2.74 1.43 7.30
C LEU A 77 -1.50 1.12 8.15
N LYS A 78 -0.54 2.06 8.23
CA LYS A 78 0.62 1.99 9.13
C LYS A 78 0.19 1.88 10.60
N SER A 79 -0.83 2.63 11.01
CA SER A 79 -1.39 2.55 12.37
C SER A 79 -1.99 1.17 12.69
N LYS A 80 -2.63 0.53 11.71
CA LYS A 80 -3.29 -0.77 11.90
C LYS A 80 -2.34 -1.96 11.85
N LEU A 81 -1.35 -1.92 10.96
CA LEU A 81 -0.48 -3.06 10.69
C LEU A 81 0.91 -2.94 11.32
N GLY A 82 1.32 -1.73 11.68
CA GLY A 82 2.67 -1.40 12.14
C GLY A 82 3.42 -0.57 11.10
N SER A 83 3.96 0.58 11.52
CA SER A 83 4.69 1.50 10.63
C SER A 83 5.97 0.90 10.05
N ASP A 84 6.55 -0.09 10.73
CA ASP A 84 7.71 -0.85 10.30
C ASP A 84 7.37 -1.94 9.27
N LYS A 85 6.08 -2.26 9.08
CA LYS A 85 5.58 -3.34 8.20
C LYS A 85 4.93 -2.87 6.91
N VAL A 86 4.63 -1.58 6.78
CA VAL A 86 3.94 -1.02 5.62
C VAL A 86 4.85 -0.05 4.89
N ALA A 87 5.07 -0.30 3.60
CA ALA A 87 5.62 0.66 2.65
C ALA A 87 4.48 1.37 1.91
N CYS A 88 4.55 2.69 1.77
CA CYS A 88 3.66 3.46 0.92
C CYS A 88 4.39 4.00 -0.31
N GLN A 89 3.81 3.76 -1.48
CA GLN A 89 4.34 4.14 -2.78
C GLN A 89 3.26 4.84 -3.59
N GLY A 90 3.49 6.09 -3.94
CA GLY A 90 2.63 6.78 -4.90
C GLY A 90 3.02 6.45 -6.33
N VAL A 91 2.03 6.41 -7.22
CA VAL A 91 2.24 6.29 -8.66
C VAL A 91 2.70 7.66 -9.20
N GLY A 92 3.97 7.73 -9.57
CA GLY A 92 4.60 8.91 -10.17
C GLY A 92 4.95 8.71 -11.65
N GLY A 93 6.11 9.22 -12.06
CA GLY A 93 6.63 9.02 -13.41
C GLY A 93 5.73 9.62 -14.49
N GLN A 94 5.25 8.76 -15.41
CA GLN A 94 4.34 9.19 -16.48
C GLN A 94 2.96 9.61 -15.95
N TYR A 95 2.60 9.24 -14.72
CA TYR A 95 1.33 9.65 -14.12
C TYR A 95 1.37 11.10 -13.60
N SER A 96 1.06 12.04 -14.49
CA SER A 96 1.02 13.48 -14.19
C SER A 96 -0.25 13.95 -13.48
N ALA A 97 -1.28 13.10 -13.39
CA ALA A 97 -2.60 13.44 -12.86
C ALA A 97 -3.25 14.68 -13.54
N GLY A 98 -3.09 14.80 -14.87
CA GLY A 98 -3.69 15.90 -15.63
C GLY A 98 -5.20 15.74 -15.80
N LEU A 99 -5.92 16.84 -16.02
CA LEU A 99 -7.39 16.80 -16.16
C LEU A 99 -7.85 16.19 -17.49
N VAL A 100 -7.14 16.48 -18.58
CA VAL A 100 -7.54 16.11 -19.95
C VAL A 100 -7.64 14.60 -20.13
N GLN A 101 -6.78 13.85 -19.44
CA GLN A 101 -6.71 12.40 -19.49
C GLN A 101 -8.00 11.72 -19.00
N ASN A 102 -8.81 12.38 -18.17
CA ASN A 102 -10.11 11.85 -17.74
C ASN A 102 -11.11 11.67 -18.90
N ALA A 103 -10.95 12.39 -20.01
CA ALA A 103 -11.83 12.31 -21.15
C ALA A 103 -11.43 11.19 -22.15
N LEU A 104 -10.35 10.46 -21.87
CA LEU A 104 -9.92 9.32 -22.68
C LEU A 104 -10.78 8.08 -22.38
N PRO A 105 -10.82 7.06 -23.27
CA PRO A 105 -11.75 5.93 -23.14
C PRO A 105 -11.65 5.13 -21.83
N GLN A 106 -10.46 5.09 -21.22
CA GLN A 106 -10.19 4.44 -19.93
C GLN A 106 -10.29 5.39 -18.74
N ASN A 107 -10.78 6.62 -18.95
CA ASN A 107 -10.79 7.73 -17.98
C ASN A 107 -9.39 8.10 -17.45
N THR A 108 -8.35 7.68 -18.18
CA THR A 108 -6.94 8.01 -17.99
C THR A 108 -6.19 7.70 -19.30
N ASP A 109 -4.91 8.08 -19.40
CA ASP A 109 -4.05 7.73 -20.55
C ASP A 109 -3.22 6.44 -20.34
N PRO A 110 -2.75 5.79 -21.42
CA PRO A 110 -1.93 4.58 -21.36
C PRO A 110 -0.60 4.71 -20.61
N GLY A 111 0.01 5.91 -20.60
CA GLY A 111 1.25 6.15 -19.87
C GLY A 111 1.03 6.11 -18.36
N SER A 112 -0.10 6.65 -17.91
CA SER A 112 -0.52 6.57 -16.50
C SER A 112 -0.82 5.14 -16.05
N ILE A 113 -1.50 4.35 -16.88
CA ILE A 113 -1.72 2.90 -16.62
C ILE A 113 -0.37 2.17 -16.53
N SER A 114 0.54 2.43 -17.47
CA SER A 114 1.88 1.83 -17.48
C SER A 114 2.70 2.21 -16.24
N ALA A 115 2.60 3.45 -15.76
CA ALA A 115 3.28 3.90 -14.56
C ALA A 115 2.80 3.15 -13.31
N ALA A 116 1.50 2.90 -13.19
CA ALA A 116 0.97 2.09 -12.09
C ALA A 116 1.43 0.63 -12.18
N LYS A 117 1.34 0.02 -13.37
CA LYS A 117 1.84 -1.35 -13.60
C LYS A 117 3.31 -1.49 -13.21
N GLN A 118 4.13 -0.51 -13.53
CA GLN A 118 5.54 -0.49 -13.13
C GLN A 118 5.71 -0.60 -11.61
N MET A 119 4.89 0.09 -10.81
CA MET A 119 4.96 -0.01 -9.34
C MET A 119 4.55 -1.40 -8.83
N PHE A 120 3.54 -2.03 -9.46
CA PHE A 120 3.16 -3.41 -9.11
C PHE A 120 4.26 -4.41 -9.47
N GLU A 121 4.86 -4.28 -10.65
CA GLU A 121 5.96 -5.12 -11.11
C GLU A 121 7.24 -4.91 -10.29
N GLU A 122 7.50 -3.67 -9.86
CA GLU A 122 8.59 -3.33 -8.95
C GLU A 122 8.37 -3.96 -7.56
N ALA A 123 7.15 -3.90 -7.01
CA ALA A 123 6.82 -4.57 -5.76
C ALA A 123 7.06 -6.08 -5.86
N ASN A 124 6.60 -6.71 -6.93
CA ASN A 124 6.78 -8.13 -7.17
C ASN A 124 8.26 -8.54 -7.33
N SER A 125 9.04 -7.75 -8.07
CA SER A 125 10.44 -8.08 -8.37
C SER A 125 11.39 -7.74 -7.21
N LYS A 126 11.24 -6.56 -6.60
CA LYS A 126 12.08 -6.10 -5.49
C LYS A 126 11.71 -6.81 -4.20
N CYS A 127 10.43 -7.06 -3.96
CA CYS A 127 9.88 -7.58 -2.71
C CYS A 127 8.89 -8.72 -2.95
N PRO A 128 9.31 -9.88 -3.47
CA PRO A 128 8.42 -10.97 -3.90
C PRO A 128 7.53 -11.57 -2.79
N ASN A 129 7.83 -11.28 -1.52
CA ASN A 129 7.02 -11.72 -0.38
C ASN A 129 6.09 -10.63 0.16
N THR A 130 6.16 -9.39 -0.35
CA THR A 130 5.25 -8.32 0.07
C THR A 130 3.84 -8.64 -0.37
N LYS A 131 2.87 -8.31 0.48
CA LYS A 131 1.47 -8.29 0.08
C LYS A 131 1.17 -6.91 -0.47
N ILE A 132 0.71 -6.87 -1.71
CA ILE A 132 0.34 -5.61 -2.33
C ILE A 132 -1.10 -5.30 -1.94
N VAL A 133 -1.33 -4.08 -1.49
CA VAL A 133 -2.65 -3.47 -1.47
C VAL A 133 -2.59 -2.22 -2.33
N ALA A 134 -3.70 -1.87 -2.97
CA ALA A 134 -3.72 -0.73 -3.87
C ALA A 134 -4.88 0.21 -3.59
N GLY A 135 -4.74 1.47 -4.00
CA GLY A 135 -5.86 2.38 -3.98
C GLY A 135 -5.73 3.51 -4.97
N GLY A 136 -6.87 4.03 -5.41
CA GLY A 136 -6.90 5.16 -6.34
C GLY A 136 -8.04 6.10 -6.06
N TYR A 137 -7.82 7.38 -6.31
CA TYR A 137 -8.82 8.43 -6.11
C TYR A 137 -9.10 9.18 -7.42
N SER A 138 -10.38 9.39 -7.76
CA SER A 138 -10.79 10.14 -8.96
C SER A 138 -10.16 9.52 -10.22
N GLN A 139 -9.41 10.27 -11.03
CA GLN A 139 -8.60 9.69 -12.13
C GLN A 139 -7.71 8.51 -11.69
N GLY A 140 -7.07 8.61 -10.52
CA GLY A 140 -6.19 7.57 -10.00
C GLY A 140 -6.92 6.24 -9.75
N SER A 141 -8.24 6.28 -9.50
CA SER A 141 -9.04 5.07 -9.41
C SER A 141 -9.11 4.33 -10.75
N ALA A 142 -9.25 5.05 -11.87
CA ALA A 142 -9.17 4.48 -13.20
C ALA A 142 -7.77 3.98 -13.54
N VAL A 143 -6.73 4.68 -13.08
CA VAL A 143 -5.33 4.23 -13.24
C VAL A 143 -5.10 2.87 -12.58
N ILE A 144 -5.51 2.71 -11.31
CA ILE A 144 -5.33 1.45 -10.59
C ILE A 144 -6.20 0.35 -11.17
N ASP A 145 -7.47 0.63 -11.46
CA ASP A 145 -8.39 -0.33 -12.08
C ASP A 145 -7.79 -0.91 -13.37
N ASN A 146 -7.47 -0.05 -14.35
CA ASN A 146 -6.91 -0.50 -15.63
C ASN A 146 -5.56 -1.21 -15.46
N ALA A 147 -4.70 -0.73 -14.56
CA ALA A 147 -3.42 -1.39 -14.29
C ALA A 147 -3.61 -2.81 -13.76
N VAL A 148 -4.52 -3.00 -12.77
CA VAL A 148 -4.81 -4.32 -12.19
C VAL A 148 -5.41 -5.26 -13.22
N GLN A 149 -6.27 -4.79 -14.12
CA GLN A 149 -6.80 -5.60 -15.21
C GLN A 149 -5.67 -6.22 -16.06
N GLU A 150 -4.63 -5.43 -16.36
CA GLU A 150 -3.51 -5.80 -17.24
C GLU A 150 -2.35 -6.54 -16.55
N LEU A 151 -2.38 -6.74 -15.23
CA LEU A 151 -1.33 -7.47 -14.53
C LEU A 151 -1.26 -8.93 -14.95
N SER A 152 -0.04 -9.48 -15.00
CA SER A 152 0.16 -10.93 -15.07
C SER A 152 -0.46 -11.62 -13.86
N THR A 153 -0.83 -12.90 -13.98
CA THR A 153 -1.40 -13.68 -12.87
C THR A 153 -0.51 -13.65 -11.63
N THR A 154 0.81 -13.80 -11.80
CA THR A 154 1.78 -13.76 -10.70
C THR A 154 1.74 -12.46 -9.91
N VAL A 155 1.74 -11.31 -10.59
CA VAL A 155 1.71 -10.00 -9.91
C VAL A 155 0.32 -9.75 -9.32
N LYS A 156 -0.73 -10.11 -10.07
CA LYS A 156 -2.12 -9.98 -9.64
C LYS A 156 -2.41 -10.79 -8.36
N ASP A 157 -1.84 -11.99 -8.23
CA ASP A 157 -1.98 -12.85 -7.05
C ASP A 157 -1.34 -12.24 -5.80
N GLN A 158 -0.36 -11.33 -5.93
CA GLN A 158 0.19 -10.58 -4.79
C GLN A 158 -0.72 -9.44 -4.33
N VAL A 159 -1.64 -8.97 -5.18
CA VAL A 159 -2.59 -7.90 -4.84
C VAL A 159 -3.73 -8.48 -4.01
N LYS A 160 -3.78 -8.16 -2.72
CA LYS A 160 -4.74 -8.72 -1.76
C LYS A 160 -6.02 -7.92 -1.62
N GLY A 161 -5.95 -6.62 -1.91
CA GLY A 161 -7.14 -5.76 -1.85
C GLY A 161 -6.91 -4.43 -2.54
N VAL A 162 -8.00 -3.88 -3.08
CA VAL A 162 -8.02 -2.60 -3.78
C VAL A 162 -9.15 -1.71 -3.28
N VAL A 163 -8.84 -0.44 -3.02
CA VAL A 163 -9.84 0.58 -2.62
C VAL A 163 -9.93 1.70 -3.65
N LEU A 164 -11.13 2.01 -4.12
CA LEU A 164 -11.35 2.99 -5.20
C LEU A 164 -12.28 4.10 -4.71
N PHE A 165 -11.79 5.34 -4.64
CA PHE A 165 -12.52 6.50 -4.12
C PHE A 165 -12.96 7.40 -5.27
N GLY A 166 -14.25 7.76 -5.32
CA GLY A 166 -14.80 8.54 -6.43
C GLY A 166 -14.50 7.85 -7.76
N PHE A 167 -14.87 6.57 -7.85
CA PHE A 167 -14.44 5.67 -8.92
C PHE A 167 -15.03 6.12 -10.27
N THR A 168 -14.22 6.76 -11.12
CA THR A 168 -14.71 7.39 -12.36
C THR A 168 -15.15 6.37 -13.40
N ARG A 169 -14.73 5.12 -13.23
CA ARG A 169 -15.07 3.95 -14.04
C ARG A 169 -16.19 3.09 -13.42
N ASN A 170 -16.83 3.56 -12.34
CA ASN A 170 -17.79 2.79 -11.56
C ASN A 170 -18.96 2.23 -12.36
N VAL A 171 -19.61 3.04 -13.20
CA VAL A 171 -20.74 2.57 -14.03
C VAL A 171 -20.25 1.59 -15.09
N GLN A 172 -19.16 1.96 -15.75
CA GLN A 172 -18.64 1.31 -16.93
C GLN A 172 -18.01 -0.06 -16.61
N ASP A 173 -17.46 -0.21 -15.40
CA ASP A 173 -16.89 -1.46 -14.88
C ASP A 173 -17.76 -2.11 -13.79
N HIS A 174 -19.02 -1.68 -13.66
CA HIS A 174 -20.03 -2.28 -12.79
C HIS A 174 -19.64 -2.36 -11.29
N GLY A 175 -18.97 -1.33 -10.79
CA GLY A 175 -18.56 -1.22 -9.39
C GLY A 175 -17.54 -2.26 -8.96
N GLN A 176 -16.71 -2.72 -9.88
CA GLN A 176 -15.65 -3.71 -9.64
C GLN A 176 -14.45 -3.44 -10.56
N ILE A 177 -13.38 -4.20 -10.36
CA ILE A 177 -12.26 -4.29 -11.31
C ILE A 177 -12.47 -5.55 -12.16
N PRO A 178 -12.59 -5.45 -13.49
CA PRO A 178 -12.69 -6.60 -14.37
C PRO A 178 -11.53 -7.59 -14.18
N ASN A 179 -11.82 -8.89 -14.23
CA ASN A 179 -10.81 -9.95 -14.08
C ASN A 179 -10.00 -9.88 -12.76
N TYR A 180 -10.62 -9.39 -11.68
CA TYR A 180 -10.09 -9.38 -10.32
C TYR A 180 -11.21 -9.76 -9.32
N PRO A 181 -10.91 -10.47 -8.21
CA PRO A 181 -11.95 -10.91 -7.29
C PRO A 181 -12.75 -9.74 -6.71
N LYS A 182 -14.07 -9.77 -6.89
CA LYS A 182 -14.95 -8.67 -6.47
C LYS A 182 -14.88 -8.40 -4.96
N ASP A 183 -14.78 -9.47 -4.16
CA ASP A 183 -14.70 -9.34 -2.71
C ASP A 183 -13.42 -8.64 -2.24
N ASP A 184 -12.39 -8.60 -3.07
CA ASP A 184 -11.10 -7.94 -2.79
C ASP A 184 -11.10 -6.48 -3.28
N VAL A 185 -12.21 -5.97 -3.80
CA VAL A 185 -12.39 -4.57 -4.18
C VAL A 185 -13.42 -3.91 -3.28
N LYS A 186 -13.10 -2.70 -2.78
CA LYS A 186 -14.07 -1.84 -2.10
C LYS A 186 -14.12 -0.47 -2.78
N VAL A 187 -15.29 -0.15 -3.32
CA VAL A 187 -15.57 1.13 -3.97
C VAL A 187 -16.22 2.08 -2.97
N TYR A 188 -15.70 3.30 -2.88
CA TYR A 188 -16.24 4.41 -2.11
C TYR A 188 -16.79 5.44 -3.10
N CYS A 189 -18.11 5.53 -3.16
CA CYS A 189 -18.83 6.53 -3.94
C CYS A 189 -19.78 7.27 -3.00
N ALA A 190 -19.40 8.49 -2.62
CA ALA A 190 -20.20 9.33 -1.74
C ALA A 190 -21.52 9.69 -2.42
N VAL A 191 -22.61 9.74 -1.65
CA VAL A 191 -23.91 10.19 -2.16
C VAL A 191 -23.77 11.61 -2.69
N GLY A 192 -24.10 11.82 -3.97
CA GLY A 192 -23.96 13.11 -4.66
C GLY A 192 -22.59 13.35 -5.30
N ASP A 193 -21.68 12.38 -5.28
CA ASP A 193 -20.51 12.37 -6.15
C ASP A 193 -20.87 11.86 -7.54
N LEU A 194 -21.07 12.81 -8.47
CA LEU A 194 -21.55 12.50 -9.81
C LEU A 194 -20.48 11.85 -10.70
N VAL A 195 -19.20 11.80 -10.29
CA VAL A 195 -18.21 11.10 -11.12
C VAL A 195 -18.38 9.58 -11.07
N CYS A 196 -18.99 9.08 -9.99
CA CYS A 196 -19.35 7.67 -9.89
C CYS A 196 -20.53 7.27 -10.78
N ASP A 197 -21.23 8.25 -11.36
CA ASP A 197 -22.42 8.10 -12.20
C ASP A 197 -22.12 8.40 -13.68
N ASP A 198 -20.89 8.07 -14.14
CA ASP A 198 -20.43 8.25 -15.53
C ASP A 198 -20.44 9.71 -16.01
N THR A 199 -20.06 10.63 -15.12
CA THR A 199 -19.84 12.04 -15.48
C THR A 199 -18.43 12.47 -15.07
N LEU A 200 -18.00 13.62 -15.56
CA LEU A 200 -16.77 14.29 -15.06
C LEU A 200 -17.12 15.53 -14.22
N ILE A 201 -18.31 15.54 -13.60
CA ILE A 201 -18.79 16.67 -12.80
C ILE A 201 -18.30 16.48 -11.36
N VAL A 202 -17.31 17.26 -10.96
CA VAL A 202 -16.76 17.26 -9.61
C VAL A 202 -17.65 18.08 -8.68
N THR A 203 -18.36 17.39 -7.78
CA THR A 203 -19.14 18.03 -6.72
C THR A 203 -18.31 18.17 -5.43
N ALA A 204 -18.85 18.88 -4.42
CA ALA A 204 -18.21 18.95 -3.11
C ALA A 204 -18.03 17.57 -2.45
N MET A 205 -18.94 16.62 -2.73
CA MET A 205 -18.87 15.26 -2.20
C MET A 205 -17.71 14.46 -2.78
N HIS A 206 -17.27 14.80 -3.99
CA HIS A 206 -16.07 14.19 -4.58
C HIS A 206 -14.79 14.50 -3.78
N LEU A 207 -14.80 15.50 -2.90
CA LEU A 207 -13.62 15.98 -2.16
C LEU A 207 -13.57 15.49 -0.70
N THR A 208 -14.53 14.67 -0.27
CA THR A 208 -14.67 14.28 1.16
C THR A 208 -14.04 12.95 1.53
N TYR A 209 -13.45 12.22 0.58
CA TYR A 209 -12.99 10.84 0.79
C TYR A 209 -11.86 10.67 1.81
N GLY A 210 -11.19 11.75 2.22
CA GLY A 210 -10.26 11.73 3.36
C GLY A 210 -10.88 11.12 4.63
N LEU A 211 -12.21 11.24 4.79
CA LEU A 211 -12.97 10.68 5.92
C LEU A 211 -13.04 9.14 5.89
N ASP A 212 -12.90 8.52 4.71
CA ASP A 212 -13.02 7.08 4.53
C ASP A 212 -11.71 6.32 4.79
N ALA A 213 -10.60 7.03 5.03
CA ALA A 213 -9.26 6.45 5.21
C ALA A 213 -9.22 5.34 6.27
N GLY A 214 -9.90 5.52 7.40
CA GLY A 214 -9.92 4.55 8.49
C GLY A 214 -10.66 3.25 8.14
N ASP A 215 -11.79 3.36 7.43
CA ASP A 215 -12.58 2.21 6.95
C ASP A 215 -11.82 1.47 5.84
N ALA A 216 -11.28 2.21 4.87
CA ALA A 216 -10.45 1.66 3.80
C ALA A 216 -9.21 0.93 4.30
N ALA A 217 -8.48 1.51 5.26
CA ALA A 217 -7.35 0.84 5.87
C ALA A 217 -7.75 -0.42 6.64
N SER A 218 -8.96 -0.46 7.22
CA SER A 218 -9.47 -1.67 7.91
C SER A 218 -9.74 -2.79 6.91
N PHE A 219 -10.43 -2.48 5.81
CA PHE A 219 -10.67 -3.42 4.72
C PHE A 219 -9.35 -4.00 4.16
N LEU A 220 -8.38 -3.14 3.83
CA LEU A 220 -7.09 -3.58 3.31
C LEU A 220 -6.31 -4.45 4.32
N ALA A 221 -6.32 -4.06 5.60
CA ALA A 221 -5.67 -4.83 6.67
C ALA A 221 -6.28 -6.24 6.81
N GLU A 222 -7.61 -6.36 6.74
CA GLU A 222 -8.31 -7.63 6.79
C GLU A 222 -7.88 -8.55 5.62
N LYS A 223 -7.81 -8.02 4.40
CA LYS A 223 -7.35 -8.78 3.22
C LYS A 223 -5.92 -9.29 3.35
N VAL A 224 -5.04 -8.44 3.87
CA VAL A 224 -3.65 -8.80 4.18
C VAL A 224 -3.59 -9.93 5.23
N GLN A 225 -4.44 -9.90 6.25
CA GLN A 225 -4.46 -10.88 7.33
C GLN A 225 -5.02 -12.23 6.87
N SER A 226 -6.18 -12.23 6.19
CA SER A 226 -6.83 -13.45 5.67
C SER A 226 -5.94 -14.22 4.70
N SER A 227 -5.14 -13.53 3.88
CA SER A 227 -4.18 -14.20 2.98
C SER A 227 -3.03 -14.91 3.72
N THR A 228 -2.74 -14.53 4.98
CA THR A 228 -1.75 -15.23 5.82
C THR A 228 -2.30 -16.54 6.35
N SER A 229 -3.55 -16.54 6.81
CA SER A 229 -4.18 -17.69 7.45
C SER A 229 -4.36 -18.88 6.49
N THR A 230 -4.59 -18.59 5.21
CA THR A 230 -4.67 -19.62 4.16
C THR A 230 -3.33 -20.30 3.91
N SER A 231 -2.20 -19.59 4.02
CA SER A 231 -0.86 -20.19 3.85
C SER A 231 -0.42 -21.08 5.02
N THR A 232 -0.93 -20.83 6.24
CA THR A 232 -0.56 -21.63 7.43
C THR A 232 -1.33 -22.96 7.51
N THR A 233 -2.54 -23.03 6.96
CA THR A 233 -3.39 -24.24 7.06
C THR A 233 -2.86 -25.40 6.19
N THR A 234 -2.11 -25.12 5.13
CA THR A 234 -1.59 -26.15 4.20
C THR A 234 -0.37 -26.92 4.71
N ILE A 235 0.24 -26.52 5.84
CA ILE A 235 1.48 -27.16 6.35
C ILE A 235 1.19 -28.26 7.39
N SER A 236 -0.04 -28.36 7.91
CA SER A 236 -0.38 -29.29 9.01
C SER A 236 -1.18 -30.51 8.57
N SER A 237 -0.72 -31.24 7.55
CA SER A 237 -1.22 -32.60 7.29
C SER A 237 -0.30 -33.37 6.34
N SER A 238 0.81 -33.90 6.86
CA SER A 238 1.42 -35.17 6.41
C SER A 238 2.67 -35.50 7.22
N SER A 239 2.48 -36.19 8.35
CA SER A 239 3.51 -37.05 8.93
C SER A 239 2.80 -38.05 9.83
N ASP A 240 2.30 -39.13 9.23
CA ASP A 240 2.21 -40.46 9.85
C ASP A 240 1.79 -41.48 8.78
N ALA A 241 2.78 -42.20 8.24
CA ALA A 241 2.72 -43.62 7.88
C ALA A 241 4.00 -44.02 7.13
N ALA A 242 5.00 -44.49 7.89
CA ALA A 242 6.14 -45.22 7.35
C ALA A 242 5.82 -46.73 7.28
N SER A 243 5.94 -47.27 6.07
CA SER A 243 6.50 -48.57 5.67
C SER A 243 6.23 -49.85 6.48
N SER A 244 5.72 -50.89 5.80
CA SER A 244 6.60 -51.88 5.13
C SER A 244 5.83 -53.07 4.53
N SER A 245 6.36 -53.56 3.42
CA SER A 245 5.93 -54.70 2.61
C SER A 245 6.86 -55.89 2.79
N SER A 246 6.36 -57.13 2.89
CA SER A 246 7.03 -58.33 2.33
C SER A 246 6.17 -59.61 2.40
N ALA A 247 5.82 -60.08 1.19
CA ALA A 247 5.88 -61.44 0.63
C ALA A 247 5.47 -62.72 1.40
N ALA A 248 4.68 -63.53 0.67
CA ALA A 248 4.83 -64.98 0.39
C ALA A 248 3.82 -65.96 1.02
N GLY A 249 3.13 -66.70 0.13
CA GLY A 249 2.88 -68.14 0.29
C GLY A 249 1.41 -68.60 0.30
N GLY A 250 1.07 -69.52 -0.61
CA GLY A 250 0.06 -70.56 -0.32
C GLY A 250 -1.08 -70.74 -1.33
N LEU A 251 -0.91 -71.69 -2.24
CA LEU A 251 -1.97 -72.36 -3.01
C LEU A 251 -2.81 -73.28 -2.10
N ALA A 252 -4.14 -73.31 -2.25
CA ALA A 252 -4.96 -74.54 -2.13
C ALA A 252 -6.42 -74.31 -2.56
N SER A 253 -6.90 -75.23 -3.41
CA SER A 253 -8.27 -75.43 -3.85
C SER A 253 -9.19 -76.06 -2.78
N PHE A 254 -10.52 -75.96 -2.96
CA PHE A 254 -11.57 -77.01 -2.85
C PHE A 254 -12.90 -76.53 -2.19
N PHE A 255 -13.99 -76.70 -2.96
CA PHE A 255 -15.37 -77.12 -2.62
C PHE A 255 -16.28 -76.29 -1.69
N GLY A 256 -17.38 -75.79 -2.29
CA GLY A 256 -18.74 -76.34 -2.11
C GLY A 256 -19.58 -75.89 -0.91
N GLY A 257 -20.83 -75.46 -1.19
CA GLY A 257 -21.95 -75.61 -0.26
C GLY A 257 -22.98 -74.46 -0.24
N LEU A 258 -24.14 -74.74 -0.86
CA LEU A 258 -25.48 -74.15 -0.74
C LEU A 258 -25.73 -72.72 -1.27
#